data_AF-A0A1B6IT17-F1
#
_entry.id   AF-A0A1B6IT17-F1
#
_cell.length_a   1.000
_cell.length_b   1.000
_cell.length_c   1.000
_cell.angle_alpha   90.00
_cell.angle_beta   90.00
_cell.angle_gamma   90.00
#
_symmetry.space_group_name_H-M   'P 1'
#
loop_
_entity.id
_entity.type
_entity.pdbx_description
1 polymer ?
#
loop_
_entity_poly.entity_id
_entity_poly.type
_entity_poly.pdbx_seq_one_letter_code
_entity_poly.pdbx_strand_id
1 'polypeptide(L)'
;NKLNRSVGELVMEEGKESEAETAEIDLENIANSLEEIVRVYNDAPMLISQPKRFLPVSAQFELSCVSAPDPYPALMTYCRTHRLLETLLILLTHPATSCYPSVVTPAHELLACLQDSQQGLRFLAAIPDTINPLVRGLLGSQPDDSQLGLHLVYRLQALSHVDGLLHCYHQNKTDPDDPEVFDHLQSLFCLTFSAVGKMGVVHVLSRGDHMSVLLNYFRAKTVEKDTKVKKSPGKSYAADLITMTVKFSDHVPFLQKYGKELIEMIGKDSGQELKELMPWLKPVENPSVFAYDDISSLVEILKKNIENATSLPGELITAVRVLKYLGIPPRDKELSLPAPDSLEYVELKYKCVIIQLFSLEGVTHLGAVLQRLCEHYEQPSLHSARLVGRQGLSLLALLHPALQLVRRVLTQVIRCRNTEYKDLTMIPVLLQTYALMQAIPLSAHAHFQAQKVCRDIVETLLAFTQPVTSEPSTETEALNKSLWTLMMTEVF
;
A
#
# COMPACT_ATOMS: atom_id res chain seq x y z
N ASN A 1 25.71 -46.84 11.44
CA ASN A 1 25.78 -47.44 10.09
C ASN A 1 24.72 -46.80 9.21
N LYS A 2 24.96 -45.72 8.47
CA LYS A 2 26.07 -45.40 7.58
C LYS A 2 26.38 -43.89 7.65
N LEU A 3 27.64 -43.59 7.92
CA LEU A 3 28.32 -42.30 7.77
C LEU A 3 29.51 -42.57 6.81
N ASN A 4 29.96 -41.52 6.12
CA ASN A 4 31.25 -41.39 5.40
C ASN A 4 31.40 -42.01 4.00
N ARG A 5 31.43 -41.12 3.00
CA ARG A 5 32.39 -41.02 1.87
C ARG A 5 31.95 -39.78 1.07
N SER A 6 32.43 -38.56 1.34
CA SER A 6 33.80 -38.03 1.25
C SER A 6 34.41 -38.17 -0.15
N VAL A 7 34.49 -37.02 -0.83
CA VAL A 7 35.56 -36.57 -1.72
C VAL A 7 35.73 -37.39 -3.01
N GLY A 8 35.12 -36.90 -4.08
CA GLY A 8 35.48 -37.27 -5.45
C GLY A 8 36.82 -36.64 -5.81
N GLU A 9 37.80 -37.50 -6.05
CA GLU A 9 39.16 -37.18 -6.49
C GLU A 9 39.15 -36.44 -7.83
N LEU A 10 39.87 -35.31 -7.86
CA LEU A 10 40.33 -34.65 -9.07
C LEU A 10 41.42 -35.55 -9.70
N VAL A 11 41.05 -36.34 -10.70
CA VAL A 11 42.02 -36.95 -11.62
C VAL A 11 42.24 -35.96 -12.76
N MET A 12 43.46 -35.42 -12.81
CA MET A 12 43.97 -34.67 -13.95
C MET A 12 44.16 -35.63 -15.13
N GLU A 13 43.30 -35.54 -16.15
CA GLU A 13 43.67 -35.93 -17.51
C GLU A 13 44.06 -34.65 -18.27
N GLU A 14 45.34 -34.56 -18.58
CA GLU A 14 45.91 -33.53 -19.44
C GLU A 14 45.38 -33.67 -20.87
N GLY A 15 45.09 -32.53 -21.50
CA GLY A 15 45.14 -32.41 -22.96
C GLY A 15 43.85 -32.73 -23.69
N LYS A 16 42.86 -31.84 -23.56
CA LYS A 16 42.04 -31.36 -24.69
C LYS A 16 41.42 -30.04 -24.27
N GLU A 17 41.91 -28.96 -24.86
CA GLU A 17 41.22 -27.68 -24.92
C GLU A 17 39.84 -27.93 -25.53
N SER A 18 38.82 -28.17 -24.69
CA SER A 18 37.45 -27.91 -25.10
C SER A 18 37.24 -26.43 -24.81
N GLU A 19 37.20 -25.64 -25.87
CA GLU A 19 36.58 -24.32 -25.88
C GLU A 19 35.27 -24.41 -25.09
N ALA A 20 35.29 -23.94 -23.84
CA ALA A 20 34.07 -23.63 -23.15
C ALA A 20 33.51 -22.44 -23.91
N GLU A 21 32.59 -22.71 -24.84
CA GLU A 21 31.66 -21.71 -25.34
C GLU A 21 31.12 -20.98 -24.12
N THR A 22 31.61 -19.76 -23.88
CA THR A 22 30.96 -18.82 -22.97
C THR A 22 29.58 -18.61 -23.57
N ALA A 23 28.60 -19.39 -23.11
CA ALA A 23 27.20 -19.16 -23.41
C ALA A 23 26.92 -17.71 -23.03
N GLU A 24 26.81 -16.86 -24.05
CA GLU A 24 26.55 -15.45 -23.88
C GLU A 24 25.24 -15.36 -23.10
N ILE A 25 25.28 -14.76 -21.90
CA ILE A 25 24.10 -14.65 -21.06
C ILE A 25 23.13 -13.73 -21.81
N ASP A 26 22.04 -14.30 -22.33
CA ASP A 26 21.00 -13.56 -23.01
C ASP A 26 20.18 -12.75 -21.99
N LEU A 27 20.70 -11.58 -21.64
CA LEU A 27 20.13 -10.66 -20.66
C LEU A 27 18.76 -10.13 -21.10
N GLU A 28 18.53 -10.00 -22.41
CA GLU A 28 17.27 -9.51 -22.96
C GLU A 28 16.16 -10.54 -22.79
N ASN A 29 16.43 -11.81 -23.07
CA ASN A 29 15.48 -12.89 -22.84
C ASN A 29 15.16 -13.08 -21.34
N ILE A 30 16.16 -12.92 -20.46
CA ILE A 30 15.94 -12.94 -19.00
C ILE A 30 15.03 -11.79 -18.58
N ALA A 31 15.28 -10.56 -19.06
CA ALA A 31 14.46 -9.39 -18.75
C ALA A 31 13.00 -9.60 -19.20
N ASN A 32 12.79 -9.99 -20.47
CA ASN A 32 11.46 -10.26 -21.02
C ASN A 32 10.72 -11.35 -20.25
N SER A 33 11.44 -12.40 -19.84
CA SER A 33 10.86 -13.50 -19.03
C SER A 33 10.43 -13.01 -17.64
N LEU A 34 11.23 -12.17 -16.99
CA LEU A 34 10.88 -11.60 -15.68
C LEU A 34 9.70 -10.64 -15.76
N GLU A 35 9.65 -9.79 -16.78
CA GLU A 35 8.52 -8.89 -17.03
C GLU A 35 7.22 -9.69 -17.23
N GLU A 36 7.27 -10.78 -18.00
CA GLU A 36 6.10 -11.64 -18.18
C GLU A 36 5.73 -12.37 -16.89
N ILE A 37 6.69 -12.79 -16.05
CA ILE A 37 6.39 -13.37 -14.72
C ILE A 37 5.67 -12.33 -13.83
N VAL A 38 6.15 -11.08 -13.81
CA VAL A 38 5.52 -9.98 -13.07
C VAL A 38 4.10 -9.74 -13.58
N ARG A 39 3.92 -9.69 -14.91
CA ARG A 39 2.61 -9.54 -15.56
C ARG A 39 1.66 -10.67 -15.19
N VAL A 40 2.11 -11.93 -15.31
CA VAL A 40 1.31 -13.11 -14.98
C VAL A 40 0.93 -13.13 -13.50
N TYR A 41 1.85 -12.79 -12.59
CA TYR A 41 1.55 -12.68 -11.17
C TYR A 41 0.51 -11.58 -10.92
N ASN A 42 0.66 -10.42 -11.54
CA ASN A 42 -0.25 -9.31 -11.35
C ASN A 42 -1.65 -9.61 -11.90
N ASP A 43 -1.73 -10.07 -13.14
CA ASP A 43 -3.00 -10.26 -13.85
C ASP A 43 -3.50 -11.72 -13.74
N ALA A 44 -2.96 -12.51 -12.79
CA ALA A 44 -3.31 -13.91 -12.54
C ALA A 44 -4.83 -14.18 -12.44
N PRO A 45 -5.65 -13.33 -11.76
CA PRO A 45 -7.10 -13.54 -11.70
C PRO A 45 -7.80 -13.53 -13.07
N MET A 46 -7.22 -12.87 -14.06
CA MET A 46 -7.75 -12.82 -15.42
C MET A 46 -7.08 -13.87 -16.32
N LEU A 47 -5.75 -13.99 -16.24
CA LEU A 47 -4.97 -14.85 -17.13
C LEU A 47 -5.07 -16.33 -16.78
N ILE A 48 -5.19 -16.68 -15.50
CA ILE A 48 -5.12 -18.07 -15.02
C ILE A 48 -6.50 -18.60 -14.65
N SER A 49 -7.27 -17.88 -13.84
CA SER A 49 -8.46 -18.43 -13.18
C SER A 49 -9.73 -18.55 -14.04
N GLN A 50 -9.67 -18.20 -15.33
CA GLN A 50 -10.75 -18.35 -16.34
C GLN A 50 -12.16 -18.10 -15.77
N PRO A 51 -12.51 -16.84 -15.45
CA PRO A 51 -13.81 -16.52 -14.83
C PRO A 51 -15.00 -17.01 -15.68
N LYS A 52 -15.97 -17.64 -15.02
CA LYS A 52 -17.21 -18.10 -15.70
C LYS A 52 -17.99 -16.90 -16.22
N ARG A 53 -18.50 -17.01 -17.46
CA ARG A 53 -19.29 -15.96 -18.15
C ARG A 53 -18.54 -14.65 -18.35
N PHE A 54 -17.22 -14.73 -18.52
CA PHE A 54 -16.44 -13.58 -18.92
C PHE A 54 -16.82 -13.16 -20.34
N LEU A 55 -17.36 -11.95 -20.47
CA LEU A 55 -17.73 -11.39 -21.77
C LEU A 55 -16.47 -10.92 -22.51
N PRO A 56 -16.37 -11.12 -23.84
CA PRO A 56 -15.26 -10.64 -24.65
C PRO A 56 -15.37 -9.13 -24.91
N VAL A 57 -15.43 -8.34 -23.85
CA VAL A 57 -15.47 -6.87 -23.88
C VAL A 57 -14.31 -6.32 -23.05
N SER A 58 -13.69 -5.26 -23.56
CA SER A 58 -12.57 -4.57 -22.90
C SER A 58 -12.99 -3.75 -21.68
N ALA A 59 -14.29 -3.48 -21.49
CA ALA A 59 -14.79 -2.73 -20.34
C ALA A 59 -16.04 -3.38 -19.74
N GLN A 60 -16.07 -3.54 -18.42
CA GLN A 60 -17.19 -4.09 -17.66
C GLN A 60 -17.38 -3.27 -16.38
N PHE A 61 -18.60 -3.23 -15.83
CA PHE A 61 -18.82 -2.50 -14.57
C PHE A 61 -17.98 -3.07 -13.42
N GLU A 62 -18.06 -4.39 -13.24
CA GLU A 62 -17.26 -5.14 -12.28
C GLU A 62 -16.84 -6.46 -12.94
N LEU A 63 -15.56 -6.81 -12.82
CA LEU A 63 -15.08 -8.10 -13.31
C LEU A 63 -15.46 -9.17 -12.29
N SER A 64 -16.38 -10.06 -12.67
CA SER A 64 -16.92 -11.10 -11.79
C SER A 64 -15.91 -12.25 -11.55
N CYS A 65 -14.80 -11.96 -10.87
CA CYS A 65 -13.85 -12.98 -10.40
C CYS A 65 -14.35 -13.76 -9.17
N VAL A 66 -15.48 -13.37 -8.58
CA VAL A 66 -16.04 -13.96 -7.36
C VAL A 66 -16.34 -15.46 -7.50
N SER A 67 -16.58 -15.95 -8.72
CA SER A 67 -16.83 -17.38 -8.99
C SER A 67 -15.58 -18.17 -9.44
N ALA A 68 -14.46 -17.48 -9.65
CA ALA A 68 -13.23 -18.08 -10.14
C ALA A 68 -12.38 -18.57 -8.95
N PRO A 69 -11.71 -19.72 -9.06
CA PRO A 69 -10.79 -20.19 -8.02
C PRO A 69 -9.63 -19.19 -7.88
N ASP A 70 -9.19 -18.96 -6.64
CA ASP A 70 -8.00 -18.14 -6.38
C ASP A 70 -6.77 -18.77 -7.08
N PRO A 71 -6.11 -18.08 -8.04
CA PRO A 71 -4.98 -18.65 -8.75
C PRO A 71 -3.68 -18.60 -7.94
N TYR A 72 -3.59 -17.73 -6.93
CA TYR A 72 -2.33 -17.46 -6.22
C TYR A 72 -1.76 -18.69 -5.49
N PRO A 73 -2.53 -19.55 -4.80
CA PRO A 73 -1.99 -20.76 -4.18
C PRO A 73 -1.30 -21.70 -5.18
N ALA A 74 -1.90 -21.90 -6.36
CA ALA A 74 -1.32 -22.72 -7.42
C ALA A 74 -0.07 -22.06 -8.00
N LEU A 75 -0.12 -20.75 -8.24
CA LEU A 75 1.02 -19.96 -8.71
C LEU A 75 2.19 -20.03 -7.72
N MET A 76 1.94 -19.85 -6.42
CA MET A 76 3.00 -19.91 -5.39
C MET A 76 3.63 -21.30 -5.32
N THR A 77 2.82 -22.36 -5.49
CA THR A 77 3.32 -23.73 -5.57
C THR A 77 4.21 -23.93 -6.79
N TYR A 78 3.79 -23.42 -7.96
CA TYR A 78 4.58 -23.45 -9.18
C TYR A 78 5.92 -22.72 -9.02
N CYS A 79 5.90 -21.49 -8.51
CA CYS A 79 7.09 -20.70 -8.21
C CYS A 79 8.05 -21.43 -7.26
N ARG A 80 7.51 -22.14 -6.26
CA ARG A 80 8.30 -22.96 -5.31
C ARG A 80 8.96 -24.15 -5.99
N THR A 81 8.21 -24.90 -6.81
CA THR A 81 8.74 -26.07 -7.53
C THR A 81 9.86 -25.68 -8.49
N HIS A 82 9.75 -24.51 -9.11
CA HIS A 82 10.75 -23.98 -10.05
C HIS A 82 11.83 -23.11 -9.40
N ARG A 83 11.92 -23.05 -8.06
CA ARG A 83 12.99 -22.34 -7.33
C ARG A 83 13.14 -20.88 -7.76
N LEU A 84 12.01 -20.18 -7.88
CA LEU A 84 11.98 -18.80 -8.35
C LEU A 84 12.78 -17.87 -7.42
N LEU A 85 12.70 -18.04 -6.10
CA LEU A 85 13.44 -17.18 -5.17
C LEU A 85 14.95 -17.38 -5.27
N GLU A 86 15.40 -18.61 -5.46
CA GLU A 86 16.81 -18.94 -5.65
C GLU A 86 17.32 -18.32 -6.96
N THR A 87 16.47 -18.33 -8.00
CA THR A 87 16.77 -17.68 -9.27
C THR A 87 16.89 -16.17 -9.10
N LEU A 88 15.95 -15.52 -8.40
CA LEU A 88 16.02 -14.09 -8.09
C LEU A 88 17.27 -13.73 -7.27
N LEU A 89 17.63 -14.57 -6.30
CA LEU A 89 18.85 -14.38 -5.51
C LEU A 89 20.10 -14.39 -6.41
N ILE A 90 20.21 -15.35 -7.33
CA ILE A 90 21.33 -15.43 -8.26
C ILE A 90 21.35 -14.19 -9.16
N LEU A 91 20.21 -13.81 -9.74
CA LEU A 91 20.12 -12.66 -10.65
C LEU A 91 20.49 -11.34 -9.98
N LEU A 92 20.11 -11.16 -8.70
CA LEU A 92 20.40 -9.94 -7.96
C LEU A 92 21.80 -9.90 -7.34
N THR A 93 22.50 -11.04 -7.23
CA THR A 93 23.84 -11.11 -6.62
C THR A 93 24.96 -11.32 -7.63
N HIS A 94 24.66 -11.87 -8.80
CA HIS A 94 25.68 -12.17 -9.81
C HIS A 94 26.14 -10.90 -10.54
N PRO A 95 27.46 -10.61 -10.62
CA PRO A 95 27.96 -9.34 -11.20
C PRO A 95 27.51 -9.04 -12.63
N ALA A 96 27.27 -10.08 -13.44
CA ALA A 96 26.84 -9.92 -14.83
C ALA A 96 25.39 -9.42 -14.96
N THR A 97 24.54 -9.65 -13.95
CA THR A 97 23.10 -9.35 -13.99
C THR A 97 22.71 -8.26 -12.98
N SER A 98 23.41 -8.18 -11.84
CA SER A 98 23.13 -7.22 -10.76
C SER A 98 23.32 -5.76 -11.16
N CYS A 99 24.09 -5.51 -12.23
CA CYS A 99 24.34 -4.17 -12.76
C CYS A 99 23.41 -3.80 -13.93
N TYR A 100 22.52 -4.70 -14.34
CA TYR A 100 21.67 -4.51 -15.52
C TYR A 100 20.23 -4.14 -15.10
N PRO A 101 19.82 -2.85 -15.22
CA PRO A 101 18.55 -2.37 -14.68
C PRO A 101 17.33 -3.12 -15.23
N SER A 102 17.36 -3.53 -16.50
CA SER A 102 16.26 -4.25 -17.15
C SER A 102 15.98 -5.62 -16.53
N VAL A 103 16.95 -6.21 -15.80
CA VAL A 103 16.76 -7.46 -15.05
C VAL A 103 16.46 -7.16 -13.57
N VAL A 104 17.14 -6.18 -13.00
CA VAL A 104 17.00 -5.81 -11.57
C VAL A 104 15.62 -5.21 -11.28
N THR A 105 15.12 -4.32 -12.13
CA THR A 105 13.83 -3.63 -11.92
C THR A 105 12.64 -4.60 -11.88
N PRO A 106 12.45 -5.52 -12.85
CA PRO A 106 11.38 -6.51 -12.77
C PRO A 106 11.53 -7.47 -11.58
N ALA A 107 12.77 -7.83 -11.20
CA ALA A 107 13.02 -8.65 -10.03
C ALA A 107 12.60 -7.94 -8.73
N HIS A 108 12.92 -6.66 -8.59
CA HIS A 108 12.48 -5.82 -7.46
C HIS A 108 10.96 -5.61 -7.46
N GLU A 109 10.35 -5.41 -8.63
CA GLU A 109 8.90 -5.29 -8.76
C GLU A 109 8.19 -6.58 -8.34
N LEU A 110 8.70 -7.75 -8.74
CA LEU A 110 8.15 -9.03 -8.34
C LEU A 110 8.21 -9.22 -6.82
N LEU A 111 9.36 -8.89 -6.20
CA LEU A 111 9.52 -8.94 -4.74
C LEU A 111 8.59 -7.95 -4.02
N ALA A 112 8.35 -6.76 -4.59
CA ALA A 112 7.38 -5.79 -4.09
C ALA A 112 5.95 -6.36 -4.16
N CYS A 113 5.59 -6.99 -5.28
CA CYS A 113 4.29 -7.62 -5.48
C CYS A 113 4.06 -8.82 -4.55
N LEU A 114 5.09 -9.61 -4.27
CA LEU A 114 5.04 -10.74 -3.33
C LEU A 114 4.85 -10.27 -1.88
N GLN A 115 5.58 -9.25 -1.44
CA GLN A 115 5.44 -8.75 -0.06
C GLN A 115 4.14 -7.97 0.21
N ASP A 116 3.45 -7.51 -0.84
CA ASP A 116 2.20 -6.77 -0.71
C ASP A 116 0.98 -7.69 -0.48
N SER A 117 1.06 -8.96 -0.91
CA SER A 117 -0.03 -9.94 -0.75
C SER A 117 0.22 -10.88 0.43
N GLN A 118 -0.86 -11.42 1.01
CA GLN A 118 -0.75 -12.39 2.11
C GLN A 118 -0.08 -13.70 1.63
N GLN A 119 -0.48 -14.22 0.46
CA GLN A 119 0.06 -15.47 -0.07
C GLN A 119 1.53 -15.33 -0.47
N GLY A 120 1.91 -14.18 -1.03
CA GLY A 120 3.30 -13.89 -1.36
C GLY A 120 4.18 -13.77 -0.10
N LEU A 121 3.73 -13.08 0.95
CA LEU A 121 4.46 -13.03 2.22
C LEU A 121 4.67 -14.43 2.84
N ARG A 122 3.65 -15.29 2.80
CA ARG A 122 3.77 -16.69 3.25
C ARG A 122 4.74 -17.50 2.40
N PHE A 123 4.72 -17.30 1.08
CA PHE A 123 5.68 -17.92 0.17
C PHE A 123 7.12 -17.50 0.48
N LEU A 124 7.36 -16.21 0.70
CA LEU A 124 8.67 -15.68 1.09
C LEU A 124 9.13 -16.23 2.45
N ALA A 125 8.24 -16.27 3.44
CA ALA A 125 8.54 -16.79 4.77
C ALA A 125 8.82 -18.31 4.79
N ALA A 126 8.28 -19.07 3.82
CA ALA A 126 8.44 -20.52 3.75
C ALA A 126 9.85 -20.98 3.32
N ILE A 127 10.71 -20.07 2.83
CA ILE A 127 12.06 -20.37 2.34
C ILE A 127 13.09 -19.42 2.99
N PRO A 128 13.34 -19.55 4.32
CA PRO A 128 14.20 -18.64 5.07
C PRO A 128 15.65 -18.64 4.58
N ASP A 129 16.14 -19.78 4.10
CA ASP A 129 17.52 -19.96 3.65
C ASP A 129 17.84 -19.10 2.41
N THR A 130 16.84 -18.84 1.56
CA THR A 130 16.99 -18.07 0.32
C THR A 130 16.62 -16.61 0.52
N ILE A 131 15.54 -16.33 1.27
CA ILE A 131 15.06 -14.96 1.47
C ILE A 131 16.02 -14.14 2.35
N ASN A 132 16.69 -14.75 3.34
CA ASN A 132 17.60 -14.04 4.24
C ASN A 132 18.82 -13.47 3.49
N PRO A 133 19.57 -14.24 2.67
CA PRO A 133 20.60 -13.69 1.79
C PRO A 133 20.07 -12.62 0.82
N LEU A 134 18.89 -12.85 0.24
CA LEU A 134 18.29 -11.92 -0.72
C LEU A 134 18.02 -10.55 -0.06
N VAL A 135 17.40 -10.56 1.11
CA VAL A 135 17.14 -9.37 1.92
C VAL A 135 18.45 -8.66 2.29
N ARG A 136 19.50 -9.40 2.68
CA ARG A 136 20.82 -8.80 2.97
C ARG A 136 21.41 -8.13 1.73
N GLY A 137 21.23 -8.71 0.55
CA GLY A 137 21.61 -8.10 -0.74
C GLY A 137 20.89 -6.78 -0.99
N LEU A 138 19.56 -6.76 -0.80
CA LEU A 138 18.75 -5.55 -0.97
C LEU A 138 19.14 -4.41 -0.01
N LEU A 139 19.43 -4.75 1.25
CA LEU A 139 19.88 -3.78 2.26
C LEU A 139 21.27 -3.18 1.98
N GLY A 140 22.09 -3.87 1.19
CA GLY A 140 23.43 -3.41 0.80
C GLY A 140 23.48 -2.65 -0.54
N SER A 141 22.34 -2.50 -1.22
CA SER A 141 22.24 -1.89 -2.55
C SER A 141 21.89 -0.39 -2.49
N GLN A 142 21.57 0.21 -3.64
CA GLN A 142 21.13 1.60 -3.81
C GLN A 142 20.01 2.00 -2.82
N PRO A 143 19.81 3.31 -2.54
CA PRO A 143 18.88 3.76 -1.50
C PRO A 143 17.43 3.32 -1.70
N ASP A 144 16.95 3.14 -2.93
CA ASP A 144 15.60 2.67 -3.21
C ASP A 144 15.46 1.15 -2.95
N ASP A 145 16.46 0.36 -3.32
CA ASP A 145 16.53 -1.08 -3.04
C ASP A 145 16.62 -1.35 -1.54
N SER A 146 17.34 -0.49 -0.83
CA SER A 146 17.46 -0.51 0.63
C SER A 146 16.09 -0.32 1.31
N GLN A 147 15.19 0.48 0.74
CA GLN A 147 13.82 0.64 1.27
C GLN A 147 12.99 -0.63 1.05
N LEU A 148 13.10 -1.27 -0.12
CA LEU A 148 12.41 -2.52 -0.41
C LEU A 148 12.86 -3.62 0.56
N GLY A 149 14.18 -3.75 0.76
CA GLY A 149 14.77 -4.67 1.73
C GLY A 149 14.28 -4.41 3.15
N LEU A 150 14.23 -3.14 3.57
CA LEU A 150 13.78 -2.77 4.92
C LEU A 150 12.29 -3.09 5.15
N HIS A 151 11.41 -2.79 4.18
CA HIS A 151 10.00 -3.18 4.25
C HIS A 151 9.85 -4.70 4.36
N LEU A 152 10.63 -5.44 3.58
CA LEU A 152 10.56 -6.89 3.53
C LEU A 152 10.99 -7.51 4.87
N VAL A 153 12.07 -7.05 5.49
CA VAL A 153 12.50 -7.48 6.84
C VAL A 153 11.37 -7.30 7.84
N TYR A 154 10.83 -6.08 7.96
CA TYR A 154 9.85 -5.77 8.98
C TYR A 154 8.53 -6.52 8.78
N ARG A 155 8.10 -6.71 7.53
CA ARG A 155 6.89 -7.49 7.21
C ARG A 155 7.09 -8.98 7.51
N LEU A 156 8.24 -9.56 7.17
CA LEU A 156 8.54 -10.97 7.48
C LEU A 156 8.68 -11.20 8.99
N GLN A 157 9.33 -10.29 9.72
CA GLN A 157 9.42 -10.35 11.19
C GLN A 157 8.05 -10.22 11.85
N ALA A 158 7.22 -9.27 11.41
CA ALA A 158 5.86 -9.14 11.91
C ALA A 158 5.03 -10.40 11.62
N LEU A 159 5.14 -10.97 10.42
CA LEU A 159 4.47 -12.24 10.08
C LEU A 159 4.94 -13.39 10.99
N SER A 160 6.25 -13.51 11.22
CA SER A 160 6.79 -14.56 12.10
C SER A 160 6.23 -14.48 13.53
N HIS A 161 6.02 -13.28 14.08
CA HIS A 161 5.42 -13.14 15.40
C HIS A 161 3.91 -13.40 15.39
N VAL A 162 3.20 -13.01 14.33
CA VAL A 162 1.78 -13.37 14.16
C VAL A 162 1.61 -14.89 14.07
N ASP A 163 2.47 -15.57 13.31
CA ASP A 163 2.47 -17.03 13.21
C ASP A 163 2.82 -17.68 14.55
N GLY A 164 3.77 -17.11 15.31
CA GLY A 164 4.09 -17.54 16.68
C GLY A 164 2.90 -17.42 17.64
N LEU A 165 2.16 -16.31 17.57
CA LEU A 165 0.91 -16.13 18.33
C LEU A 165 -0.16 -17.15 17.93
N LEU A 166 -0.34 -17.37 16.62
CA LEU A 166 -1.29 -18.36 16.13
C LEU A 166 -0.92 -19.78 16.58
N HIS A 167 0.38 -20.10 16.59
CA HIS A 167 0.89 -21.37 17.10
C HIS A 167 0.59 -21.54 18.60
N CYS A 168 0.86 -20.51 19.41
CA CYS A 168 0.53 -20.52 20.84
C CYS A 168 -0.96 -20.72 21.07
N TYR A 169 -1.80 -20.05 20.28
CA TYR A 169 -3.25 -20.20 20.34
C TYR A 169 -3.70 -21.64 20.06
N HIS A 170 -3.11 -22.29 19.04
CA HIS A 170 -3.36 -23.70 18.75
C HIS A 170 -2.88 -24.67 19.83
N GLN A 171 -1.90 -24.27 20.65
CA GLN A 171 -1.48 -25.01 21.84
C GLN A 171 -2.37 -24.74 23.07
N ASN A 172 -3.52 -24.06 22.91
CA ASN A 172 -4.42 -23.63 23.97
C ASN A 172 -3.82 -22.60 24.96
N LYS A 173 -2.75 -21.90 24.56
CA LYS A 173 -2.22 -20.76 25.33
C LYS A 173 -3.03 -19.51 24.97
N THR A 174 -4.14 -19.31 25.69
CA THR A 174 -5.06 -18.19 25.44
C THR A 174 -4.80 -16.98 26.34
N ASP A 175 -4.00 -17.14 27.40
CA ASP A 175 -3.68 -16.04 28.31
C ASP A 175 -2.70 -15.07 27.63
N PRO A 176 -3.05 -13.78 27.44
CA PRO A 176 -2.15 -12.79 26.84
C PRO A 176 -0.90 -12.50 27.67
N ASP A 177 -0.91 -12.85 28.97
CA ASP A 177 0.23 -12.69 29.87
C ASP A 177 1.05 -14.00 30.05
N ASP A 178 0.74 -15.06 29.28
CA ASP A 178 1.63 -16.22 29.14
C ASP A 178 2.97 -15.76 28.55
N PRO A 179 4.13 -16.19 29.08
CA PRO A 179 5.43 -15.65 28.70
C PRO A 179 5.70 -15.73 27.19
N GLU A 180 5.34 -16.83 26.52
CA GLU A 180 5.59 -16.97 25.07
C GLU A 180 4.68 -16.06 24.24
N VAL A 181 3.41 -15.95 24.64
CA VAL A 181 2.44 -15.06 23.99
C VAL A 181 2.83 -13.60 24.21
N PHE A 182 3.20 -13.25 25.43
CA PHE A 182 3.63 -11.93 25.83
C PHE A 182 4.88 -11.50 25.06
N ASP A 183 5.88 -12.38 24.93
CA ASP A 183 7.11 -12.10 24.18
C ASP A 183 6.79 -11.78 22.70
N HIS A 184 5.86 -12.51 22.08
CA HIS A 184 5.44 -12.22 20.70
C HIS A 184 4.66 -10.91 20.57
N LEU A 185 3.73 -10.62 21.49
CA LEU A 185 2.98 -9.35 21.50
C LEU A 185 3.91 -8.14 21.72
N GLN A 186 4.82 -8.25 22.69
CA GLN A 186 5.83 -7.23 22.96
C GLN A 186 6.75 -7.05 21.76
N SER A 187 7.23 -8.13 21.15
CA SER A 187 8.13 -8.06 19.99
C SER A 187 7.44 -7.37 18.81
N LEU A 188 6.18 -7.71 18.50
CA LEU A 188 5.38 -7.01 17.49
C LEU A 188 5.27 -5.52 17.79
N PHE A 189 4.99 -5.16 19.04
CA PHE A 189 4.91 -3.77 19.46
C PHE A 189 6.25 -3.04 19.31
N CYS A 190 7.37 -3.67 19.66
CA CYS A 190 8.71 -3.10 19.52
C CYS A 190 9.09 -2.81 18.05
N LEU A 191 8.62 -3.60 17.08
CA LEU A 191 8.82 -3.30 15.65
C LEU A 191 8.24 -1.94 15.24
N THR A 192 7.22 -1.46 15.95
CA THR A 192 6.53 -0.20 15.66
C THR A 192 7.30 1.06 16.07
N PHE A 193 8.45 0.91 16.74
CA PHE A 193 9.29 2.03 17.16
C PHE A 193 10.01 2.71 15.99
N SER A 194 10.15 2.00 14.86
CA SER A 194 10.62 2.58 13.60
C SER A 194 9.44 2.93 12.70
N ALA A 195 9.60 3.93 11.82
CA ALA A 195 8.57 4.31 10.85
C ALA A 195 8.22 3.18 9.89
N VAL A 196 9.25 2.52 9.34
CA VAL A 196 9.08 1.42 8.39
C VAL A 196 8.51 0.18 9.06
N GLY A 197 8.97 -0.15 10.28
CA GLY A 197 8.44 -1.27 11.06
C GLY A 197 7.00 -1.06 11.48
N LYS A 198 6.62 0.17 11.88
CA LYS A 198 5.23 0.53 12.16
C LYS A 198 4.31 0.24 10.98
N MET A 199 4.67 0.75 9.79
CA MET A 199 3.88 0.51 8.58
C MET A 199 3.91 -0.97 8.15
N GLY A 200 5.04 -1.67 8.37
CA GLY A 200 5.16 -3.10 8.14
C GLY A 200 4.21 -3.94 9.00
N VAL A 201 4.14 -3.65 10.30
CA VAL A 201 3.23 -4.30 11.25
C VAL A 201 1.76 -4.04 10.87
N VAL A 202 1.41 -2.78 10.60
CA VAL A 202 0.06 -2.40 10.14
C VAL A 202 -0.31 -3.11 8.84
N HIS A 203 0.62 -3.20 7.88
CA HIS A 203 0.42 -3.94 6.64
C HIS A 203 0.15 -5.42 6.90
N VAL A 204 0.96 -6.09 7.71
CA VAL A 204 0.76 -7.53 7.97
C VAL A 204 -0.55 -7.79 8.72
N LEU A 205 -0.86 -7.01 9.77
CA LEU A 205 -2.07 -7.21 10.58
C LEU A 205 -3.36 -6.93 9.82
N SER A 206 -3.34 -5.99 8.87
CA SER A 206 -4.51 -5.66 8.05
C SER A 206 -4.82 -6.71 6.97
N ARG A 207 -3.89 -7.62 6.65
CA ARG A 207 -4.06 -8.60 5.58
C ARG A 207 -4.63 -9.93 6.09
N GLY A 208 -5.57 -10.48 5.34
CA GLY A 208 -6.10 -11.83 5.56
C GLY A 208 -6.84 -12.02 6.89
N ASP A 209 -6.34 -12.99 7.67
CA ASP A 209 -6.92 -13.39 8.95
C ASP A 209 -6.07 -13.00 10.17
N HIS A 210 -4.99 -12.24 9.97
CA HIS A 210 -4.01 -11.96 11.02
C HIS A 210 -4.59 -11.14 12.18
N MET A 211 -5.50 -10.20 11.91
CA MET A 211 -6.17 -9.44 12.98
C MET A 211 -6.94 -10.35 13.94
N SER A 212 -7.57 -11.42 13.45
CA SER A 212 -8.35 -12.32 14.31
C SER A 212 -7.52 -12.91 15.45
N VAL A 213 -6.21 -13.12 15.23
CA VAL A 213 -5.25 -13.58 16.24
C VAL A 213 -5.20 -12.58 17.41
N LEU A 214 -5.04 -11.29 17.12
CA LEU A 214 -5.02 -10.24 18.15
C LEU A 214 -6.37 -10.09 18.85
N LEU A 215 -7.48 -10.15 18.11
CA LEU A 215 -8.82 -10.05 18.69
C LEU A 215 -9.09 -11.21 19.66
N ASN A 216 -8.60 -12.41 19.37
CA ASN A 216 -8.71 -13.57 20.25
C ASN A 216 -7.99 -13.36 21.59
N TYR A 217 -6.76 -12.85 21.55
CA TYR A 217 -5.98 -12.55 22.76
C TYR A 217 -6.54 -11.38 23.56
N PHE A 218 -7.07 -10.36 22.89
CA PHE A 218 -7.72 -9.24 23.57
C PHE A 218 -9.00 -9.69 24.32
N ARG A 219 -9.80 -10.58 23.70
CA ARG A 219 -11.02 -11.15 24.28
C ARG A 219 -10.78 -12.14 25.41
N ALA A 220 -9.63 -12.79 25.43
CA ALA A 220 -9.34 -13.83 26.39
C ALA A 220 -9.53 -13.31 27.82
N LYS A 221 -10.20 -14.08 28.68
CA LYS A 221 -10.25 -13.75 30.10
C LYS A 221 -8.85 -14.00 30.67
N THR A 222 -8.25 -12.97 31.26
CA THR A 222 -7.00 -13.11 32.02
C THR A 222 -7.28 -14.04 33.19
N VAL A 223 -6.46 -15.07 33.38
CA VAL A 223 -6.62 -15.97 34.51
C VAL A 223 -6.35 -15.16 35.77
N GLU A 224 -7.39 -14.88 36.56
CA GLU A 224 -7.28 -14.10 37.79
C GLU A 224 -6.36 -14.84 38.78
N LYS A 225 -5.08 -14.48 38.78
CA LYS A 225 -4.16 -14.74 39.89
C LYS A 225 -4.19 -13.50 40.79
N ASP A 226 -5.05 -13.58 41.79
CA ASP A 226 -5.21 -12.69 42.94
C ASP A 226 -6.01 -11.38 42.77
N THR A 227 -6.74 -11.08 43.85
CA THR A 227 -7.83 -10.11 44.11
C THR A 227 -7.47 -8.62 43.99
N LYS A 228 -6.69 -8.23 42.98
CA LYS A 228 -6.62 -6.84 42.51
C LYS A 228 -6.65 -6.87 41.00
N VAL A 229 -7.56 -6.10 40.40
CA VAL A 229 -7.69 -5.89 38.94
C VAL A 229 -6.33 -5.38 38.41
N LYS A 230 -5.42 -6.30 38.08
CA LYS A 230 -4.16 -5.99 37.43
C LYS A 230 -4.50 -5.78 35.96
N LYS A 231 -4.20 -4.59 35.45
CA LYS A 231 -4.19 -4.34 34.01
C LYS A 231 -3.23 -5.35 33.38
N SER A 232 -3.70 -6.16 32.45
CA SER A 232 -2.90 -7.15 31.72
C SER A 232 -2.02 -6.43 30.70
N PRO A 233 -0.68 -6.45 30.87
CA PRO A 233 0.22 -5.81 29.92
C PRO A 233 0.11 -6.40 28.51
N GLY A 234 -0.09 -7.71 28.38
CA GLY A 234 -0.31 -8.36 27.08
C GLY A 234 -1.55 -7.83 26.37
N LYS A 235 -2.65 -7.62 27.09
CA LYS A 235 -3.85 -6.98 26.52
C LYS A 235 -3.61 -5.56 26.07
N SER A 236 -2.84 -4.77 26.83
CA SER A 236 -2.50 -3.40 26.43
C SER A 236 -1.68 -3.38 25.14
N TYR A 237 -0.72 -4.29 24.95
CA TYR A 237 -0.01 -4.41 23.66
C TYR A 237 -0.94 -4.81 22.52
N ALA A 238 -1.84 -5.78 22.73
CA ALA A 238 -2.84 -6.14 21.72
C ALA A 238 -3.74 -4.93 21.38
N ALA A 239 -4.18 -4.17 22.38
CA ALA A 239 -5.00 -2.98 22.20
C ALA A 239 -4.28 -1.89 21.40
N ASP A 240 -3.01 -1.63 21.71
CA ASP A 240 -2.18 -0.67 20.99
C ASP A 240 -1.95 -1.10 19.52
N LEU A 241 -1.71 -2.39 19.26
CA LEU A 241 -1.56 -2.94 17.91
C LEU A 241 -2.85 -2.84 17.09
N ILE A 242 -4.01 -3.17 17.69
CA ILE A 242 -5.32 -3.00 17.07
C ILE A 242 -5.55 -1.53 16.74
N THR A 243 -5.31 -0.66 17.72
CA THR A 243 -5.48 0.79 17.60
C THR A 243 -4.65 1.36 16.46
N MET A 244 -3.38 0.98 16.40
CA MET A 244 -2.46 1.40 15.35
C MET A 244 -2.91 0.91 13.97
N THR A 245 -3.38 -0.34 13.87
CA THR A 245 -3.85 -0.91 12.61
C THR A 245 -5.09 -0.19 12.09
N VAL A 246 -6.08 0.09 12.96
CA VAL A 246 -7.27 0.88 12.57
C VAL A 246 -6.89 2.31 12.16
N LYS A 247 -6.00 2.96 12.92
CA LYS A 247 -5.61 4.35 12.66
C LYS A 247 -4.75 4.53 11.42
N PHE A 248 -3.93 3.56 11.01
CA PHE A 248 -2.95 3.74 9.93
C PHE A 248 -3.04 2.77 8.75
N SER A 249 -3.96 1.80 8.77
CA SER A 249 -4.15 0.89 7.62
C SER A 249 -4.78 1.62 6.44
N ASP A 250 -4.15 1.48 5.27
CA ASP A 250 -4.70 1.91 3.97
C ASP A 250 -5.54 0.81 3.31
N HIS A 251 -5.54 -0.42 3.85
CA HIS A 251 -6.23 -1.56 3.26
C HIS A 251 -7.69 -1.61 3.72
N VAL A 252 -8.59 -0.93 3.02
CA VAL A 252 -10.02 -0.83 3.38
C VAL A 252 -10.76 -2.18 3.52
N PRO A 253 -10.48 -3.25 2.75
CA PRO A 253 -11.11 -4.57 2.97
C PRO A 253 -10.95 -5.11 4.39
N PHE A 254 -9.89 -4.72 5.11
CA PHE A 254 -9.74 -5.00 6.54
C PHE A 254 -10.90 -4.41 7.37
N LEU A 255 -11.23 -3.13 7.14
CA LEU A 255 -12.31 -2.45 7.85
C LEU A 255 -13.67 -3.03 7.48
N GLN A 256 -13.87 -3.42 6.22
CA GLN A 256 -15.09 -4.07 5.78
C GLN A 256 -15.31 -5.41 6.49
N LYS A 257 -14.23 -6.18 6.70
CA LYS A 257 -14.27 -7.49 7.35
C LYS A 257 -14.41 -7.42 8.87
N TYR A 258 -13.57 -6.61 9.53
CA TYR A 258 -13.45 -6.58 10.99
C TYR A 258 -14.17 -5.39 11.65
N GLY A 259 -14.68 -4.41 10.89
CA GLY A 259 -15.25 -3.18 11.44
C GLY A 259 -16.41 -3.42 12.39
N LYS A 260 -17.39 -4.25 12.00
CA LYS A 260 -18.53 -4.61 12.86
C LYS A 260 -18.08 -5.31 14.14
N GLU A 261 -17.16 -6.25 14.00
CA GLU A 261 -16.60 -7.03 15.11
C GLU A 261 -15.86 -6.13 16.12
N LEU A 262 -15.11 -5.13 15.63
CA LEU A 262 -14.43 -4.13 16.44
C LEU A 262 -15.42 -3.21 17.16
N ILE A 263 -16.47 -2.72 16.48
CA ILE A 263 -17.50 -1.86 17.10
C ILE A 263 -18.21 -2.60 18.23
N GLU A 264 -18.62 -3.85 17.99
CA GLU A 264 -19.28 -4.68 19.03
C GLU A 264 -18.35 -4.97 20.21
N MET A 265 -17.06 -5.20 19.95
CA MET A 265 -16.06 -5.41 20.98
C MET A 265 -15.89 -4.15 21.83
N ILE A 266 -15.71 -2.99 21.22
CA ILE A 266 -15.50 -1.71 21.92
C ILE A 266 -16.75 -1.33 22.73
N GLY A 267 -17.95 -1.61 22.19
CA GLY A 267 -19.21 -1.37 22.90
C GLY A 267 -19.37 -2.24 24.15
N LYS A 268 -18.83 -3.46 24.15
CA LYS A 268 -18.83 -4.39 25.30
C LYS A 268 -17.65 -4.16 26.26
N ASP A 269 -16.62 -3.45 25.82
CA ASP A 269 -15.41 -3.24 26.60
C ASP A 269 -15.64 -2.25 27.75
N SER A 270 -15.48 -2.75 28.98
CA SER A 270 -15.43 -1.92 30.19
C SER A 270 -14.11 -1.13 30.27
N GLY A 271 -13.04 -1.62 29.63
CA GLY A 271 -11.77 -0.95 29.46
C GLY A 271 -11.92 0.31 28.61
N GLN A 272 -11.23 1.38 28.98
CA GLN A 272 -11.22 2.60 28.17
C GLN A 272 -10.22 2.52 27.00
N GLU A 273 -9.50 1.40 26.85
CA GLU A 273 -8.32 1.27 25.99
C GLU A 273 -8.66 1.46 24.50
N LEU A 274 -9.76 0.89 24.02
CA LEU A 274 -10.16 0.98 22.60
C LEU A 274 -11.24 2.04 22.32
N LYS A 275 -11.73 2.76 23.33
CA LYS A 275 -12.84 3.73 23.14
C LYS A 275 -12.47 4.89 22.22
N GLU A 276 -11.17 5.21 22.12
CA GLU A 276 -10.68 6.24 21.18
C GLU A 276 -10.82 5.86 19.70
N LEU A 277 -11.13 4.59 19.38
CA LEU A 277 -11.35 4.12 18.00
C LEU A 277 -12.77 4.35 17.50
N MET A 278 -13.74 4.63 18.38
CA MET A 278 -15.14 4.84 17.97
C MET A 278 -15.30 5.90 16.87
N PRO A 279 -14.65 7.08 16.95
CA PRO A 279 -14.74 8.07 15.87
C PRO A 279 -14.22 7.55 14.52
N TRP A 280 -13.22 6.66 14.52
CA TRP A 280 -12.64 6.08 13.31
C TRP A 280 -13.55 5.02 12.68
N LEU A 281 -14.27 4.26 13.51
CA LEU A 281 -15.15 3.18 13.05
C LEU A 281 -16.56 3.65 12.69
N LYS A 282 -16.94 4.87 13.07
CA LYS A 282 -18.26 5.44 12.82
C LYS A 282 -18.71 5.38 11.35
N PRO A 283 -17.88 5.70 10.33
CA PRO A 283 -18.29 5.53 8.93
C PRO A 283 -18.59 4.07 8.55
N VAL A 284 -17.97 3.12 9.24
CA VAL A 284 -18.06 1.68 8.95
C VAL A 284 -19.31 1.04 9.57
N GLU A 285 -19.99 1.74 10.48
CA GLU A 285 -21.25 1.28 11.09
C GLU A 285 -22.34 1.01 10.03
N ASN A 286 -22.36 1.81 8.96
CA ASN A 286 -23.25 1.60 7.83
C ASN A 286 -22.56 0.77 6.73
N PRO A 287 -22.97 -0.48 6.48
CA PRO A 287 -22.33 -1.32 5.47
C PRO A 287 -22.46 -0.80 4.04
N SER A 288 -23.46 0.06 3.76
CA SER A 288 -23.66 0.64 2.42
C SER A 288 -22.53 1.59 2.02
N VAL A 289 -21.71 2.04 2.99
CA VAL A 289 -20.57 2.93 2.76
C VAL A 289 -19.47 2.29 1.89
N PHE A 290 -19.49 0.96 1.74
CA PHE A 290 -18.59 0.25 0.82
C PHE A 290 -19.23 -0.06 -0.55
N ALA A 291 -20.47 0.38 -0.79
CA ALA A 291 -21.12 0.19 -2.08
C ALA A 291 -20.61 1.21 -3.11
N TYR A 292 -20.56 0.80 -4.38
CA TYR A 292 -20.14 1.66 -5.49
C TYR A 292 -21.28 2.56 -6.02
N ASP A 293 -22.52 2.29 -5.62
CA ASP A 293 -23.72 2.92 -6.19
C ASP A 293 -23.98 4.33 -5.66
N ASP A 294 -23.69 4.58 -4.37
CA ASP A 294 -23.94 5.86 -3.72
C ASP A 294 -22.85 6.19 -2.69
N ILE A 295 -22.07 7.23 -2.99
CA ILE A 295 -21.02 7.75 -2.09
C ILE A 295 -21.46 8.98 -1.30
N SER A 296 -22.72 9.42 -1.40
CA SER A 296 -23.20 10.69 -0.83
C SER A 296 -22.95 10.78 0.67
N SER A 297 -23.13 9.68 1.41
CA SER A 297 -22.86 9.66 2.86
C SER A 297 -21.40 9.98 3.20
N LEU A 298 -20.45 9.55 2.36
CA LEU A 298 -19.02 9.82 2.56
C LEU A 298 -18.70 11.29 2.26
N VAL A 299 -19.31 11.86 1.22
CA VAL A 299 -19.14 13.28 0.87
C VAL A 299 -19.77 14.20 1.92
N GLU A 300 -20.91 13.82 2.50
CA GLU A 300 -21.51 14.57 3.61
C GLU A 300 -20.62 14.56 4.86
N ILE A 301 -19.93 13.44 5.15
CA ILE A 301 -18.92 13.40 6.21
C ILE A 301 -17.77 14.37 5.92
N LEU A 302 -17.29 14.45 4.67
CA LEU A 302 -16.27 15.42 4.27
C LEU A 302 -16.73 16.84 4.56
N LYS A 303 -17.89 17.21 4.02
CA LYS A 303 -18.50 18.54 4.13
C LYS A 303 -18.68 18.97 5.58
N LYS A 304 -19.21 18.09 6.44
CA LYS A 304 -19.43 18.36 7.86
C LYS A 304 -18.13 18.61 8.64
N ASN A 305 -17.02 18.01 8.21
CA ASN A 305 -15.76 18.06 8.94
C ASN A 305 -14.76 19.12 8.41
N ILE A 306 -15.12 19.93 7.42
CA ILE A 306 -14.25 20.98 6.86
C ILE A 306 -13.75 21.92 7.97
N GLU A 307 -14.65 22.43 8.82
CA GLU A 307 -14.28 23.39 9.86
C GLU A 307 -13.37 22.79 10.94
N ASN A 308 -13.56 21.49 11.22
CA ASN A 308 -12.83 20.75 12.24
C ASN A 308 -11.64 19.97 11.68
N ALA A 309 -11.27 20.18 10.40
CA ALA A 309 -10.23 19.41 9.72
C ALA A 309 -8.87 19.45 10.44
N THR A 310 -8.54 20.57 11.09
CA THR A 310 -7.28 20.78 11.82
C THR A 310 -7.11 19.84 13.02
N SER A 311 -8.21 19.34 13.58
CA SER A 311 -8.20 18.33 14.65
C SER A 311 -7.95 16.90 14.15
N LEU A 312 -7.92 16.72 12.82
CA LEU A 312 -7.76 15.43 12.14
C LEU A 312 -8.76 14.37 12.64
N PRO A 313 -10.09 14.58 12.50
CA PRO A 313 -11.09 13.64 12.99
C PRO A 313 -10.95 12.25 12.35
N GLY A 314 -11.02 11.19 13.17
CA GLY A 314 -10.93 9.81 12.68
C GLY A 314 -12.03 9.45 11.66
N GLU A 315 -13.22 10.03 11.81
CA GLU A 315 -14.35 9.87 10.90
C GLU A 315 -14.01 10.42 9.50
N LEU A 316 -13.36 11.59 9.44
CA LEU A 316 -12.91 12.23 8.21
C LEU A 316 -11.83 11.38 7.51
N ILE A 317 -10.82 10.95 8.25
CA ILE A 317 -9.72 10.15 7.70
C ILE A 317 -10.26 8.83 7.11
N THR A 318 -11.14 8.15 7.85
CA THR A 318 -11.72 6.89 7.39
C THR A 318 -12.61 7.09 6.17
N ALA A 319 -13.41 8.15 6.13
CA ALA A 319 -14.24 8.45 4.96
C ALA A 319 -13.40 8.68 3.68
N VAL A 320 -12.31 9.45 3.77
CA VAL A 320 -11.39 9.67 2.64
C VAL A 320 -10.71 8.39 2.19
N ARG A 321 -10.29 7.53 3.13
CA ARG A 321 -9.72 6.20 2.80
C ARG A 321 -10.70 5.32 2.05
N VAL A 322 -11.96 5.28 2.48
CA VAL A 322 -13.00 4.51 1.79
C VAL A 322 -13.28 5.08 0.41
N LEU A 323 -13.41 6.41 0.28
CA LEU A 323 -13.54 7.06 -1.03
C LEU A 323 -12.39 6.70 -1.98
N LYS A 324 -11.15 6.72 -1.48
CA LYS A 324 -9.97 6.31 -2.25
C LYS A 324 -10.04 4.86 -2.69
N TYR A 325 -10.48 3.96 -1.81
CA TYR A 325 -10.67 2.54 -2.14
C TYR A 325 -11.76 2.30 -3.20
N LEU A 326 -12.85 3.07 -3.15
CA LEU A 326 -13.95 2.96 -4.10
C LEU A 326 -13.65 3.63 -5.44
N GLY A 327 -12.86 4.71 -5.44
CA GLY A 327 -12.59 5.51 -6.63
C GLY A 327 -11.30 5.16 -7.39
N ILE A 328 -10.33 4.50 -6.74
CA ILE A 328 -9.02 4.21 -7.34
C ILE A 328 -8.75 2.71 -7.35
N PRO A 329 -8.50 2.10 -8.53
CA PRO A 329 -8.18 0.70 -8.62
C PRO A 329 -6.85 0.38 -7.90
N PRO A 330 -6.67 -0.83 -7.35
CA PRO A 330 -5.44 -1.22 -6.65
C PRO A 330 -4.16 -1.12 -7.49
N ARG A 331 -4.29 -1.25 -8.81
CA ARG A 331 -3.23 -1.04 -9.80
C ARG A 331 -3.74 -0.07 -10.86
N ASP A 332 -3.52 1.22 -10.63
CA ASP A 332 -3.94 2.27 -11.55
C ASP A 332 -2.96 2.36 -12.74
N LYS A 333 -3.32 1.71 -13.86
CA LYS A 333 -2.57 1.79 -15.12
C LYS A 333 -3.01 2.96 -16.01
N GLU A 334 -4.10 3.67 -15.69
CA GLU A 334 -4.66 4.72 -16.58
C GLU A 334 -3.84 6.02 -16.63
N LEU A 335 -2.88 6.16 -15.72
CA LEU A 335 -1.93 7.27 -15.69
C LEU A 335 -0.57 6.91 -16.32
N SER A 336 -0.36 5.64 -16.66
CA SER A 336 0.81 5.13 -17.39
C SER A 336 0.57 5.17 -18.89
N LEU A 337 1.63 5.26 -19.69
CA LEU A 337 1.52 5.16 -21.15
C LEU A 337 0.94 3.78 -21.51
N PRO A 338 -0.09 3.68 -22.38
CA PRO A 338 -0.64 2.40 -22.77
C PRO A 338 0.44 1.56 -23.47
N ALA A 339 0.68 0.35 -22.97
CA ALA A 339 1.51 -0.62 -23.66
C ALA A 339 0.71 -1.17 -24.86
N PRO A 340 1.27 -1.24 -26.07
CA PRO A 340 0.51 -1.55 -27.28
C PRO A 340 -0.14 -2.95 -27.35
N ASP A 341 0.19 -3.88 -26.45
CA ASP A 341 -0.24 -5.29 -26.51
C ASP A 341 -0.88 -5.84 -25.21
N SER A 342 -1.28 -4.99 -24.26
CA SER A 342 -2.04 -5.44 -23.09
C SER A 342 -3.53 -5.61 -23.45
N LEU A 343 -4.07 -6.82 -23.26
CA LEU A 343 -5.52 -7.04 -23.16
C LEU A 343 -6.02 -6.31 -21.90
N GLU A 344 -6.29 -5.02 -22.02
CA GLU A 344 -6.70 -4.19 -20.88
C GLU A 344 -8.21 -4.32 -20.64
N TYR A 345 -8.55 -5.09 -19.61
CA TYR A 345 -9.89 -5.09 -19.05
C TYR A 345 -10.03 -3.95 -18.06
N VAL A 346 -11.00 -3.07 -18.30
CA VAL A 346 -11.27 -1.89 -17.47
C VAL A 346 -12.53 -2.11 -16.62
N GLU A 347 -12.39 -1.95 -15.31
CA GLU A 347 -13.53 -1.91 -14.37
C GLU A 347 -14.12 -0.49 -14.28
N LEU A 348 -15.38 -0.35 -14.65
CA LEU A 348 -16.05 0.96 -14.68
C LEU A 348 -16.51 1.43 -13.30
N LYS A 349 -16.66 0.53 -12.32
CA LYS A 349 -17.11 0.89 -10.95
C LYS A 349 -16.29 2.02 -10.32
N TYR A 350 -14.96 1.99 -10.50
CA TYR A 350 -14.07 3.05 -10.02
C TYR A 350 -14.33 4.38 -10.72
N LYS A 351 -14.49 4.37 -12.06
CA LYS A 351 -14.84 5.57 -12.83
C LYS A 351 -16.19 6.15 -12.43
N CYS A 352 -17.19 5.30 -12.18
CA CYS A 352 -18.49 5.73 -11.70
C CYS A 352 -18.38 6.48 -10.38
N VAL A 353 -17.58 5.99 -9.43
CA VAL A 353 -17.32 6.66 -8.16
C VAL A 353 -16.62 8.01 -8.35
N ILE A 354 -15.62 8.09 -9.24
CA ILE A 354 -14.93 9.37 -9.53
C ILE A 354 -15.89 10.39 -10.16
N ILE A 355 -16.80 9.95 -11.04
CA ILE A 355 -17.83 10.81 -11.63
C ILE A 355 -18.81 11.28 -10.54
N GLN A 356 -19.30 10.40 -9.68
CA GLN A 356 -20.15 10.78 -8.54
C GLN A 356 -19.43 11.79 -7.63
N LEU A 357 -18.14 11.57 -7.35
CA LEU A 357 -17.35 12.47 -6.52
C LEU A 357 -17.25 13.86 -7.14
N PHE A 358 -17.09 13.96 -8.46
CA PHE A 358 -17.15 15.23 -9.17
C PHE A 358 -18.55 15.87 -9.09
N SER A 359 -19.61 15.09 -9.33
CA SER A 359 -21.01 15.58 -9.29
C SER A 359 -21.46 16.08 -7.92
N LEU A 360 -20.91 15.53 -6.84
CA LEU A 360 -21.19 15.91 -5.46
C LEU A 360 -20.24 17.02 -4.93
N GLU A 361 -19.56 17.73 -5.83
CA GLU A 361 -18.58 18.79 -5.50
C GLU A 361 -17.43 18.27 -4.60
N GLY A 362 -17.08 16.99 -4.69
CA GLY A 362 -16.11 16.35 -3.83
C GLY A 362 -14.72 16.98 -3.89
N VAL A 363 -14.30 17.47 -5.06
CA VAL A 363 -13.03 18.21 -5.21
C VAL A 363 -13.06 19.52 -4.43
N THR A 364 -14.17 20.26 -4.45
CA THR A 364 -14.36 21.49 -3.68
C THR A 364 -14.27 21.21 -2.18
N HIS A 365 -14.95 20.17 -1.69
CA HIS A 365 -14.92 19.79 -0.28
C HIS A 365 -13.52 19.30 0.15
N LEU A 366 -12.85 18.47 -0.66
CA LEU A 366 -11.48 18.03 -0.40
C LEU A 366 -10.51 19.21 -0.42
N GLY A 367 -10.61 20.11 -1.40
CA GLY A 367 -9.82 21.32 -1.49
C GLY A 367 -9.99 22.23 -0.28
N ALA A 368 -11.22 22.41 0.21
CA ALA A 368 -11.48 23.17 1.43
C ALA A 368 -10.84 22.53 2.67
N VAL A 369 -10.86 21.20 2.80
CA VAL A 369 -10.15 20.48 3.87
C VAL A 369 -8.64 20.73 3.78
N LEU A 370 -8.05 20.57 2.59
CA LEU A 370 -6.62 20.81 2.35
C LEU A 370 -6.23 22.25 2.68
N GLN A 371 -7.02 23.21 2.21
CA GLN A 371 -6.81 24.63 2.47
C GLN A 371 -6.86 24.95 3.97
N ARG A 372 -7.84 24.44 4.71
CA ARG A 372 -7.91 24.63 6.18
C ARG A 372 -6.70 24.06 6.91
N LEU A 373 -6.14 22.96 6.43
CA LEU A 373 -4.89 22.41 6.98
C LEU A 373 -3.71 23.32 6.66
N CYS A 374 -3.59 23.82 5.42
CA CYS A 374 -2.56 24.76 5.04
C CYS A 374 -2.62 26.07 5.84
N GLU A 375 -3.82 26.63 6.04
CA GLU A 375 -4.04 27.82 6.88
C GLU A 375 -3.62 27.59 8.34
N HIS A 376 -3.90 26.40 8.89
CA HIS A 376 -3.45 26.05 10.24
C HIS A 376 -1.92 25.93 10.36
N TYR A 377 -1.26 25.54 9.28
CA TYR A 377 0.19 25.41 9.18
C TYR A 377 0.79 26.48 8.26
N GLU A 378 0.33 27.74 8.34
CA GLU A 378 0.73 28.84 7.45
C GLU A 378 2.26 28.98 7.32
N GLN A 379 3.00 28.66 8.40
CA GLN A 379 4.46 28.55 8.39
C GLN A 379 4.89 27.12 8.77
N PRO A 380 4.87 26.17 7.81
CA PRO A 380 5.07 24.75 8.09
C PRO A 380 6.39 24.44 8.82
N SER A 381 7.45 25.18 8.52
CA SER A 381 8.78 25.01 9.11
C SER A 381 8.78 25.23 10.63
N LEU A 382 7.96 26.14 11.15
CA LEU A 382 7.80 26.39 12.59
C LEU A 382 7.09 25.23 13.31
N HIS A 383 6.33 24.42 12.58
CA HIS A 383 5.58 23.29 13.12
C HIS A 383 6.32 21.95 12.96
N SER A 384 7.54 21.95 12.41
CA SER A 384 8.35 20.75 12.15
C SER A 384 8.39 19.78 13.33
N ALA A 385 8.56 20.28 14.57
CA ALA A 385 8.57 19.45 15.78
C ALA A 385 7.27 18.64 16.01
N ARG A 386 6.10 19.22 15.69
CA ARG A 386 4.80 18.51 15.79
C ARG A 386 4.64 17.47 14.70
N LEU A 387 5.20 17.73 13.51
CA LEU A 387 5.13 16.86 12.34
C LEU A 387 6.04 15.63 12.42
N VAL A 388 7.03 15.60 13.32
CA VAL A 388 7.92 14.44 13.54
C VAL A 388 7.15 13.19 14.01
N GLY A 389 6.15 13.40 14.87
CA GLY A 389 5.48 12.34 15.63
C GLY A 389 4.16 11.86 15.03
N ARG A 390 3.21 11.54 15.91
CA ARG A 390 1.89 10.99 15.54
C ARG A 390 1.05 11.95 14.70
N GLN A 391 1.17 13.25 14.94
CA GLN A 391 0.39 14.26 14.21
C GLN A 391 0.77 14.29 12.73
N GLY A 392 2.05 14.17 12.38
CA GLY A 392 2.48 14.06 10.98
C GLY A 392 1.93 12.80 10.29
N LEU A 393 1.91 11.67 10.99
CA LEU A 393 1.32 10.43 10.45
C LEU A 393 -0.19 10.56 10.23
N SER A 394 -0.92 11.13 11.18
CA SER A 394 -2.37 11.37 11.03
C SER A 394 -2.67 12.37 9.92
N LEU A 395 -1.82 13.39 9.77
CA LEU A 395 -1.93 14.36 8.68
C LEU A 395 -1.76 13.66 7.33
N LEU A 396 -0.73 12.82 7.17
CA LEU A 396 -0.49 12.08 5.93
C LEU A 396 -1.57 11.04 5.63
N ALA A 397 -2.10 10.40 6.67
CA ALA A 397 -3.25 9.51 6.57
C ALA A 397 -4.51 10.16 5.97
N LEU A 398 -4.64 11.49 6.09
CA LEU A 398 -5.70 12.27 5.45
C LEU A 398 -5.26 12.80 4.08
N LEU A 399 -4.11 13.48 4.02
CA LEU A 399 -3.64 14.21 2.84
C LEU A 399 -3.36 13.29 1.65
N HIS A 400 -2.72 12.15 1.89
CA HIS A 400 -2.31 11.26 0.80
C HIS A 400 -3.51 10.71 0.00
N PRO A 401 -4.51 10.04 0.62
CA PRO A 401 -5.67 9.58 -0.13
C PRO A 401 -6.54 10.73 -0.66
N ALA A 402 -6.62 11.87 0.04
CA ALA A 402 -7.34 13.05 -0.45
C ALA A 402 -6.74 13.59 -1.76
N LEU A 403 -5.41 13.72 -1.82
CA LEU A 403 -4.71 14.21 -3.01
C LEU A 403 -4.77 13.21 -4.16
N GLN A 404 -4.70 11.91 -3.89
CA GLN A 404 -4.91 10.89 -4.92
C GLN A 404 -6.30 10.98 -5.55
N LEU A 405 -7.34 11.24 -4.74
CA LEU A 405 -8.70 11.47 -5.24
C LEU A 405 -8.79 12.77 -6.07
N VAL A 406 -8.25 13.88 -5.57
CA VAL A 406 -8.20 15.16 -6.30
C VAL A 406 -7.49 14.99 -7.64
N ARG A 407 -6.30 14.38 -7.63
CA ARG A 407 -5.53 14.08 -8.84
C ARG A 407 -6.36 13.30 -9.85
N ARG A 408 -7.03 12.24 -9.38
CA ARG A 408 -7.82 11.35 -10.24
C ARG A 408 -8.99 12.08 -10.90
N VAL A 409 -9.75 12.86 -10.12
CA VAL A 409 -10.86 13.66 -10.65
C VAL A 409 -10.35 14.71 -11.63
N LEU A 410 -9.35 15.52 -11.24
CA LEU A 410 -8.82 16.59 -12.09
C LEU A 410 -8.25 16.05 -13.40
N THR A 411 -7.44 14.99 -13.34
CA THR A 411 -6.87 14.37 -14.56
C THR A 411 -7.98 13.88 -15.48
N GLN A 412 -9.03 13.26 -14.95
CA GLN A 412 -10.15 12.78 -15.76
C GLN A 412 -10.95 13.94 -16.37
N VAL A 413 -11.25 14.98 -15.60
CA VAL A 413 -12.02 16.14 -16.09
C VAL A 413 -11.22 16.92 -17.14
N ILE A 414 -9.93 17.13 -16.92
CA ILE A 414 -9.03 17.80 -17.88
C ILE A 414 -8.95 16.98 -19.17
N ARG A 415 -8.79 15.65 -19.09
CA ARG A 415 -8.81 14.78 -20.27
C ARG A 415 -10.14 14.84 -21.03
N CYS A 416 -11.27 14.92 -20.32
CA CYS A 416 -12.59 14.98 -20.94
C CYS A 416 -12.92 16.33 -21.56
N ARG A 417 -12.55 17.45 -20.90
CA ARG A 417 -12.87 18.82 -21.35
C ARG A 417 -11.77 19.46 -22.19
N ASN A 418 -10.56 18.91 -22.16
CA ASN A 418 -9.38 19.39 -22.88
C ASN A 418 -9.21 20.92 -22.71
N THR A 419 -9.14 21.69 -23.79
CA THR A 419 -8.96 23.15 -23.80
C THR A 419 -10.12 23.95 -23.20
N GLU A 420 -11.28 23.33 -22.93
CA GLU A 420 -12.43 23.99 -22.30
C GLU A 420 -12.32 24.04 -20.77
N TYR A 421 -11.45 23.22 -20.17
CA TYR A 421 -11.23 23.26 -18.74
C TYR A 421 -10.45 24.52 -18.34
N LYS A 422 -10.99 25.31 -17.41
CA LYS A 422 -10.42 26.59 -16.97
C LYS A 422 -10.46 26.79 -15.45
N ASP A 423 -10.83 25.77 -14.69
CA ASP A 423 -10.91 25.88 -13.23
C ASP A 423 -9.52 25.66 -12.61
N LEU A 424 -8.96 26.75 -12.09
CA LEU A 424 -7.63 26.83 -11.49
C LEU A 424 -7.66 26.85 -9.96
N THR A 425 -8.84 26.78 -9.34
CA THR A 425 -9.04 26.99 -7.89
C THR A 425 -8.21 26.06 -7.01
N MET A 426 -7.91 24.85 -7.50
CA MET A 426 -7.11 23.87 -6.79
C MET A 426 -5.60 24.12 -6.84
N ILE A 427 -5.08 24.90 -7.79
CA ILE A 427 -3.62 25.09 -7.97
C ILE A 427 -2.98 25.74 -6.74
N PRO A 428 -3.48 26.86 -6.18
CA PRO A 428 -2.89 27.45 -4.99
C PRO A 428 -2.88 26.49 -3.79
N VAL A 429 -3.96 25.72 -3.61
CA VAL A 429 -4.09 24.73 -2.53
C VAL A 429 -3.06 23.61 -2.68
N LEU A 430 -2.85 23.12 -3.91
CA LEU A 430 -1.83 22.10 -4.22
C LEU A 430 -0.41 22.61 -3.91
N LEU A 431 -0.09 23.85 -4.29
CA LEU A 431 1.23 24.46 -4.03
C LEU A 431 1.47 24.68 -2.53
N GLN A 432 0.48 25.16 -1.80
CA GLN A 432 0.55 25.29 -0.33
C GLN A 432 0.71 23.93 0.34
N THR A 433 -0.01 22.91 -0.14
CA THR A 433 0.11 21.54 0.39
C THR A 433 1.50 20.96 0.10
N TYR A 434 2.08 21.24 -1.07
CA TYR A 434 3.45 20.85 -1.41
C TYR A 434 4.45 21.48 -0.44
N ALA A 435 4.33 22.78 -0.16
CA ALA A 435 5.18 23.48 0.81
C ALA A 435 5.06 22.88 2.23
N LEU A 436 3.85 22.53 2.66
CA LEU A 436 3.60 21.85 3.93
C LEU A 436 4.30 20.49 4.00
N MET A 437 4.24 19.68 2.93
CA MET A 437 4.89 18.37 2.87
C MET A 437 6.42 18.47 2.85
N GLN A 438 6.99 19.47 2.17
CA GLN A 438 8.43 19.70 2.17
C GLN A 438 8.98 20.10 3.55
N ALA A 439 8.16 20.68 4.42
CA ALA A 439 8.58 21.04 5.76
C ALA A 439 8.63 19.87 6.76
N ILE A 440 8.21 18.66 6.35
CA ILE A 440 8.30 17.46 7.19
C ILE A 440 9.77 17.00 7.25
N PRO A 441 10.41 17.02 8.43
CA PRO A 441 11.84 16.76 8.54
C PRO A 441 12.18 15.31 8.19
N LEU A 442 13.42 15.08 7.75
CA LEU A 442 13.94 13.74 7.37
C LEU A 442 13.80 12.70 8.51
N SER A 443 13.87 13.15 9.76
CA SER A 443 13.74 12.30 10.95
C SER A 443 12.28 11.92 11.28
N ALA A 444 11.29 12.53 10.62
CA ALA A 444 9.89 12.25 10.86
C ALA A 444 9.48 10.88 10.33
N HIS A 445 8.56 10.22 11.03
CA HIS A 445 8.02 8.94 10.57
C HIS A 445 7.25 9.07 9.24
N ALA A 446 6.66 10.24 9.01
CA ALA A 446 5.85 10.53 7.83
C ALA A 446 6.67 10.99 6.61
N HIS A 447 8.00 11.18 6.74
CA HIS A 447 8.80 11.85 5.72
C HIS A 447 8.71 11.19 4.32
N PHE A 448 8.92 9.87 4.24
CA PHE A 448 8.86 9.17 2.94
C PHE A 448 7.47 9.23 2.29
N GLN A 449 6.41 9.21 3.09
CA GLN A 449 5.05 9.40 2.59
C GLN A 449 4.82 10.84 2.12
N ALA A 450 5.37 11.83 2.83
CA ALA A 450 5.33 13.23 2.39
C ALA A 450 6.00 13.42 1.03
N GLN A 451 7.14 12.76 0.78
CA GLN A 451 7.78 12.81 -0.54
C GLN A 451 6.94 12.15 -1.65
N LYS A 452 6.19 11.08 -1.34
CA LYS A 452 5.22 10.50 -2.29
C LYS A 452 4.11 11.50 -2.61
N VAL A 453 3.58 12.18 -1.60
CA VAL A 453 2.58 13.22 -1.77
C VAL A 453 3.10 14.38 -2.62
N CYS A 454 4.35 14.82 -2.40
CA CYS A 454 4.99 15.83 -3.24
C CYS A 454 5.01 15.41 -4.72
N ARG A 455 5.36 14.15 -5.01
CA ARG A 455 5.33 13.60 -6.38
C ARG A 455 3.91 13.57 -6.95
N ASP A 456 2.93 13.12 -6.17
CA ASP A 456 1.52 13.11 -6.58
C ASP A 456 1.02 14.52 -6.95
N ILE A 457 1.43 15.55 -6.20
CA ILE A 457 1.10 16.95 -6.50
C ILE A 457 1.74 17.38 -7.82
N VAL A 458 3.03 17.11 -8.02
CA VAL A 458 3.72 17.44 -9.28
C VAL A 458 3.04 16.74 -10.46
N GLU A 459 2.73 15.46 -10.33
CA GLU A 459 2.04 14.69 -11.37
C GLU A 459 0.61 15.20 -11.62
N THR A 460 -0.06 15.74 -10.60
CA THR A 460 -1.37 16.41 -10.75
C THR A 460 -1.23 17.71 -11.54
N LEU A 461 -0.22 18.53 -11.25
CA LEU A 461 0.05 19.77 -12.00
C LEU A 461 0.44 19.47 -13.45
N LEU A 462 1.17 18.39 -13.70
CA LEU A 462 1.49 17.94 -15.06
C LEU A 462 0.23 17.57 -15.88
N ALA A 463 -0.89 17.20 -15.25
CA ALA A 463 -2.14 16.97 -15.99
C ALA A 463 -2.63 18.26 -16.70
N PHE A 464 -2.35 19.44 -16.16
CA PHE A 464 -2.72 20.73 -16.75
C PHE A 464 -1.91 21.07 -18.01
N THR A 465 -0.83 20.34 -18.30
CA THR A 465 0.00 20.54 -19.50
C THR A 465 -0.41 19.65 -20.67
N GLN A 466 -1.26 18.65 -20.42
CA GLN A 466 -1.69 17.67 -21.42
C GLN A 466 -2.68 18.19 -22.47
N PRO A 467 -3.53 19.21 -22.22
CA PRO A 467 -4.45 19.72 -23.24
C PRO A 467 -3.73 20.22 -24.49
N VAL A 468 -4.03 19.62 -25.64
CA VAL A 468 -3.49 20.02 -26.95
C VAL A 468 -4.60 20.63 -27.80
N THR A 469 -4.39 21.86 -28.26
CA THR A 469 -5.30 22.56 -29.18
C THR A 469 -5.24 21.91 -30.56
N SER A 470 -6.37 21.41 -31.05
CA SER A 470 -6.49 20.84 -32.40
C SER A 470 -6.82 21.87 -33.49
N GLU A 471 -7.11 23.12 -33.10
CA GLU A 471 -7.44 24.19 -34.04
C GLU A 471 -6.19 24.79 -34.70
N PRO A 472 -6.25 25.15 -36.00
CA PRO A 472 -5.17 25.85 -36.69
C PRO A 472 -5.11 27.32 -36.22
N SER A 473 -4.63 27.51 -35.00
CA SER A 473 -4.25 28.82 -34.46
C SER A 473 -2.75 29.01 -34.62
N THR A 474 -2.28 30.25 -34.73
CA THR A 474 -0.84 30.53 -34.66
C THR A 474 -0.29 29.96 -33.36
N GLU A 475 0.89 29.34 -33.39
CA GLU A 475 1.50 28.69 -32.21
C GLU A 475 1.51 29.61 -30.98
N THR A 476 1.67 30.91 -31.20
CA THR A 476 1.64 31.95 -30.16
C THR A 476 0.27 32.16 -29.51
N GLU A 477 -0.83 32.12 -30.27
CA GLU A 477 -2.18 32.20 -29.69
C GLU A 477 -2.59 30.91 -28.99
N ALA A 478 -2.19 29.76 -29.54
CA ALA A 478 -2.40 28.45 -28.92
C ALA A 478 -1.70 28.36 -27.56
N LEU A 479 -0.45 28.81 -27.48
CA LEU A 479 0.33 28.85 -26.24
C LEU A 479 -0.26 29.84 -25.23
N ASN A 480 -0.62 31.06 -25.64
CA ASN A 480 -1.17 32.07 -24.72
C ASN A 480 -2.53 31.68 -24.10
N LYS A 481 -3.34 30.88 -24.81
CA LYS A 481 -4.62 30.37 -24.31
C LYS A 481 -4.52 28.98 -23.68
N SER A 482 -3.32 28.38 -23.66
CA SER A 482 -3.13 27.03 -23.13
C SER A 482 -3.42 26.98 -21.62
N LEU A 483 -3.91 25.83 -21.17
CA LEU A 483 -4.14 25.56 -19.75
C LEU A 483 -2.83 25.65 -18.94
N TRP A 484 -1.70 25.29 -19.55
CA TRP A 484 -0.37 25.49 -18.95
C TRP A 484 -0.07 26.96 -18.67
N THR A 485 -0.28 27.86 -19.63
CA THR A 485 -0.01 29.30 -19.43
C THR A 485 -0.88 29.87 -18.31
N LEU A 486 -2.16 29.47 -18.26
CA LEU A 486 -3.08 29.85 -17.19
C LEU A 486 -2.64 29.29 -15.82
N MET A 487 -2.17 28.06 -15.77
CA MET A 487 -1.61 27.48 -14.54
C MET A 487 -0.37 28.27 -14.09
N MET A 488 0.52 28.62 -15.02
CA MET A 488 1.74 29.36 -14.71
C MET A 488 1.46 30.75 -14.13
N THR A 489 0.38 31.42 -14.55
CA THR A 489 -0.02 32.71 -13.94
C THR A 489 -0.51 32.60 -12.50
N GLU A 490 -0.87 31.41 -12.03
CA GLU A 490 -1.20 31.17 -10.62
C GLU A 490 0.02 30.76 -9.79
N VAL A 491 1.10 30.30 -10.46
CA VAL A 491 2.34 29.85 -9.80
C VAL A 491 3.32 31.01 -9.59
N PHE A 492 3.37 31.95 -10.54
CA PHE A 492 4.30 33.10 -10.58
C PHE A 492 3.53 34.41 -10.45
#